data_AF-A0A4P9W0T5-F1
#
_entry.id   AF-A0A4P9W0T5-F1
#
_cell.length_a   1.000
_cell.length_b   1.000
_cell.length_c   1.000
_cell.angle_alpha   90.00
_cell.angle_beta   90.00
_cell.angle_gamma   90.00
#
_symmetry.space_group_name_H-M   'P 1'
#
loop_
_entity.id
_entity.type
_entity.pdbx_description
1 polymer ?
#
loop_
_entity_poly.entity_id
_entity_poly.type
_entity_poly.pdbx_seq_one_letter_code
_entity_poly.pdbx_strand_id
1 'polypeptide(L)'
;MSINEDSLPKTFPDIGLNQWLVDALAALSIKAPSEIQKACIPEILKGKDVIGSAKTGSGKTAAFALPILQKLGEDPYGVFALVLTPTR
;
A
#
# COMPACT_ATOMS: atom_id res chain seq x y z
N MET A 1 -2.00 22.65 0.05
CA MET A 1 -3.14 21.80 -0.35
C MET A 1 -3.64 21.15 0.92
N SER A 2 -4.72 21.68 1.50
CA SER A 2 -5.26 21.21 2.77
C SER A 2 -5.93 19.86 2.55
N ILE A 3 -5.36 18.80 3.12
CA ILE A 3 -6.00 17.50 3.17
C ILE A 3 -7.13 17.57 4.20
N ASN A 4 -8.37 17.34 3.78
CA ASN A 4 -9.53 17.19 4.67
C ASN A 4 -9.35 15.88 5.45
N GLU A 5 -8.99 15.97 6.73
CA GLU A 5 -8.72 14.82 7.62
C GLU A 5 -9.94 13.89 7.81
N ASP A 6 -11.16 14.37 7.54
CA ASP A 6 -12.39 13.66 7.89
C ASP A 6 -12.89 12.66 6.81
N SER A 7 -12.14 12.50 5.71
CA SER A 7 -12.49 11.58 4.60
C SER A 7 -11.46 10.49 4.34
N LEU A 8 -10.43 10.38 5.20
CA LEU A 8 -9.38 9.38 5.02
C LEU A 8 -9.97 7.97 5.18
N PRO A 9 -9.80 7.08 4.18
CA PRO A 9 -10.24 5.70 4.27
C PRO A 9 -9.68 5.04 5.54
N LYS A 10 -10.56 4.46 6.35
CA LYS A 10 -10.24 4.01 7.72
C LYS A 10 -9.65 2.60 7.73
N THR A 11 -10.00 1.80 6.73
CA THR A 11 -9.65 0.37 6.67
C THR A 11 -8.92 -0.01 5.39
N PHE A 12 -8.33 -1.21 5.35
CA PHE A 12 -7.68 -1.75 4.16
C PHE A 12 -8.63 -1.95 2.96
N PRO A 13 -9.87 -2.44 3.15
CA PRO A 13 -10.88 -2.43 2.08
C PRO A 13 -11.17 -1.02 1.54
N ASP A 14 -11.26 -0.01 2.39
CA ASP A 14 -11.58 1.37 1.96
C ASP A 14 -10.51 1.99 1.06
N ILE A 15 -9.25 1.53 1.16
CA ILE A 15 -8.14 1.96 0.29
C ILE A 15 -7.99 1.10 -0.97
N GLY A 16 -8.91 0.17 -1.22
CA GLY A 16 -8.96 -0.64 -2.45
C GLY A 16 -8.19 -1.95 -2.40
N LEU A 17 -7.82 -2.45 -1.21
CA LEU A 17 -7.20 -3.78 -1.10
C LEU A 17 -8.23 -4.91 -1.11
N ASN A 18 -7.90 -5.98 -1.82
CA ASN A 18 -8.69 -7.20 -1.92
C ASN A 18 -8.68 -7.99 -0.61
N GLN A 19 -9.78 -8.72 -0.34
CA GLN A 19 -10.00 -9.41 0.93
C GLN A 19 -8.85 -10.36 1.32
N TRP A 20 -8.26 -11.07 0.36
CA TRP A 20 -7.15 -11.99 0.65
C TRP A 20 -5.91 -11.29 1.21
N LEU A 21 -5.62 -10.04 0.80
CA LEU A 21 -4.55 -9.24 1.38
C LEU A 21 -4.93 -8.75 2.77
N VAL A 22 -6.19 -8.38 2.98
CA VAL A 22 -6.71 -7.97 4.29
C VAL A 22 -6.58 -9.11 5.29
N ASP A 23 -6.92 -10.33 4.90
CA ASP A 23 -6.81 -11.53 5.74
C ASP A 23 -5.35 -11.84 6.07
N ALA A 24 -4.45 -11.73 5.09
CA ALA A 24 -3.01 -11.89 5.30
C ALA A 24 -2.44 -10.83 6.26
N LEU A 25 -2.86 -9.57 6.13
CA LEU A 25 -2.50 -8.48 7.04
C LEU A 25 -3.02 -8.73 8.46
N ALA A 26 -4.26 -9.23 8.58
CA ALA A 26 -4.84 -9.58 9.87
C ALA A 26 -4.07 -10.71 10.56
N ALA A 27 -3.62 -11.73 9.82
CA ALA A 27 -2.76 -12.80 10.34
C ALA A 27 -1.41 -12.28 10.84
N LEU A 28 -0.89 -11.22 10.22
CA LEU A 28 0.31 -10.50 10.66
C LEU A 28 0.04 -9.49 11.79
N SER A 29 -1.18 -9.47 12.35
CA SER A 29 -1.63 -8.49 13.36
C SER A 29 -1.58 -7.03 12.90
N ILE A 30 -1.60 -6.78 11.58
CA ILE A 30 -1.68 -5.44 10.99
C ILE A 30 -3.16 -5.11 10.78
N LYS A 31 -3.72 -4.30 11.68
CA LYS A 31 -5.17 -4.06 11.74
C LYS A 31 -5.65 -2.80 11.02
N ALA A 32 -4.77 -1.82 10.83
CA ALA A 32 -5.14 -0.54 10.23
C ALA A 32 -4.01 0.00 9.35
N PRO A 33 -4.34 0.69 8.24
CA PRO A 33 -3.35 1.31 7.39
C PRO A 33 -2.71 2.53 8.05
N SER A 34 -1.42 2.74 7.83
CA SER A 34 -0.74 3.98 8.23
C SER A 34 -1.08 5.15 7.31
N GLU A 35 -0.80 6.38 7.71
CA GLU A 35 -1.11 7.58 6.91
C GLU A 35 -0.47 7.54 5.51
N ILE A 36 0.77 7.07 5.40
CA ILE A 36 1.42 6.92 4.09
C ILE A 36 0.75 5.85 3.24
N GLN A 37 0.25 4.77 3.84
CA GLN A 37 -0.48 3.73 3.13
C GLN A 37 -1.84 4.24 2.62
N LYS A 38 -2.58 4.99 3.45
CA LYS A 38 -3.85 5.62 3.05
C LYS A 38 -3.68 6.59 1.89
N ALA A 39 -2.58 7.37 1.89
CA ALA A 39 -2.30 8.34 0.83
C ALA A 39 -1.79 7.68 -0.46
N CYS A 40 -0.90 6.67 -0.36
CA CYS A 40 -0.22 6.11 -1.53
C CYS A 40 -0.98 4.95 -2.18
N ILE A 41 -1.53 4.01 -1.42
CA ILE A 41 -2.09 2.76 -1.97
C ILE A 41 -3.19 3.02 -3.00
N PRO A 42 -4.20 3.88 -2.74
CA PRO A 42 -5.26 4.13 -3.71
C PRO A 42 -4.74 4.74 -5.02
N GLU A 43 -3.73 5.61 -4.96
CA GLU A 43 -3.17 6.25 -6.15
C GLU A 43 -2.29 5.27 -6.95
N ILE A 44 -1.52 4.40 -6.28
CA ILE A 44 -0.74 3.35 -6.94
C ILE A 44 -1.68 2.34 -7.64
N LEU A 45 -2.78 1.94 -6.98
CA LEU A 45 -3.77 1.02 -7.58
C LEU A 45 -4.47 1.62 -8.81
N LYS A 46 -4.58 2.96 -8.89
CA LYS A 46 -5.05 3.67 -10.10
C LYS A 46 -4.00 3.73 -11.22
N GLY A 47 -2.82 3.15 -11.02
CA GLY A 47 -1.72 3.15 -11.99
C GLY A 47 -0.96 4.48 -12.08
N LYS A 48 -1.01 5.31 -11.02
CA LYS A 48 -0.27 6.58 -10.98
C LYS A 48 1.10 6.41 -10.36
N ASP A 49 2.04 7.22 -10.83
CA ASP A 49 3.33 7.40 -10.17
C ASP A 49 3.16 8.21 -8.88
N VAL A 50 3.78 7.76 -7.80
CA VAL A 50 3.63 8.33 -6.46
C VAL A 50 4.99 8.59 -5.82
N ILE A 51 5.16 9.79 -5.28
CA ILE A 51 6.31 10.15 -4.42
C ILE A 51 5.82 10.17 -2.98
N GLY A 52 6.23 9.18 -2.19
CA GLY A 52 5.89 9.06 -0.77
C GLY A 52 7.03 9.49 0.14
N SER A 53 6.86 10.58 0.89
CA SER A 53 7.80 11.01 1.93
C SER A 53 7.26 10.70 3.32
N ALA A 54 7.93 9.81 4.05
CA ALA A 54 7.58 9.48 5.43
C ALA A 54 8.81 9.04 6.23
N LYS A 55 8.75 9.11 7.56
CA LYS A 55 9.82 8.68 8.46
C LYS A 55 10.02 7.14 8.40
N THR A 56 11.17 6.65 8.85
CA THR A 56 11.41 5.21 9.00
C THR A 56 10.43 4.63 10.02
N GLY A 57 10.00 3.38 9.82
CA GLY A 57 8.95 2.76 10.65
C GLY A 57 7.51 3.17 10.31
N SER A 58 7.28 4.12 9.39
CA SER A 58 5.94 4.56 9.00
C SER A 58 5.15 3.59 8.08
N GLY A 59 5.69 2.41 7.79
CA GLY A 59 5.01 1.41 6.94
C GLY A 59 5.12 1.64 5.43
N LYS A 60 6.14 2.40 4.98
CA LYS A 60 6.40 2.68 3.55
C LYS A 60 6.55 1.41 2.70
N THR A 61 7.18 0.37 3.23
CA THR A 61 7.38 -0.90 2.52
C THR A 61 6.05 -1.52 2.11
N ALA A 62 5.09 -1.60 3.03
CA ALA A 62 3.77 -2.10 2.72
C ALA A 62 2.98 -1.14 1.80
N ALA A 63 3.27 0.17 1.82
CA ALA A 63 2.61 1.15 0.96
C ALA A 63 2.84 0.88 -0.54
N PHE A 64 4.00 0.35 -0.94
CA PHE A 64 4.23 -0.09 -2.33
C PHE A 64 4.06 -1.61 -2.51
N ALA A 65 4.38 -2.43 -1.49
CA ALA A 65 4.33 -3.89 -1.65
C ALA A 65 2.90 -4.42 -1.80
N LEU A 66 1.93 -3.88 -1.06
CA LEU A 66 0.53 -4.32 -1.12
C LEU A 66 -0.09 -4.13 -2.52
N PRO A 67 -0.01 -2.95 -3.16
CA PRO A 67 -0.54 -2.80 -4.52
C PRO A 67 0.22 -3.65 -5.55
N ILE A 68 1.54 -3.87 -5.39
CA ILE A 68 2.31 -4.78 -6.25
C ILE A 68 1.77 -6.21 -6.13
N LEU A 69 1.60 -6.72 -4.91
CA LEU A 69 1.09 -8.07 -4.65
C LEU A 69 -0.34 -8.24 -5.15
N GLN A 70 -1.19 -7.22 -4.99
CA GLN A 70 -2.54 -7.23 -5.53
C GLN A 70 -2.55 -7.42 -7.03
N LYS A 71 -1.75 -6.63 -7.75
CA LYS A 71 -1.67 -6.70 -9.21
C LYS A 71 -1.02 -7.98 -9.71
N LEU A 72 0.02 -8.46 -9.03
CA LEU A 72 0.65 -9.75 -9.34
C LEU A 72 -0.33 -10.93 -9.15
N GLY A 73 -1.24 -10.84 -8.19
CA GLY A 73 -2.26 -11.86 -7.95
C GLY A 73 -3.37 -11.92 -9.00
N GLU A 74 -3.54 -10.87 -9.82
CA GLU A 74 -4.51 -10.84 -10.93
C GLU A 74 -4.00 -11.66 -12.13
N ASP A 75 -2.72 -11.52 -12.47
CA ASP A 75 -2.05 -12.24 -13.57
C ASP A 75 -0.57 -12.54 -13.23
N PRO A 76 -0.26 -13.72 -12.64
CA PRO A 76 1.08 -14.04 -12.18
C PRO A 76 2.11 -14.12 -13.31
N TYR A 77 3.18 -13.33 -13.20
CA TYR A 77 4.31 -13.32 -14.15
C TYR A 77 5.66 -13.40 -13.42
N GLY A 78 6.70 -13.88 -14.12
CA GLY A 78 8.01 -14.18 -13.51
C GLY A 78 8.69 -12.97 -12.87
N VAL A 79 8.87 -11.88 -13.62
CA VAL A 79 9.46 -10.62 -13.11
C VAL A 79 8.44 -9.50 -13.24
N PHE A 80 7.83 -9.12 -12.12
CA PHE A 80 6.74 -8.15 -12.08
C PHE A 80 7.12 -6.79 -11.48
N ALA A 81 8.03 -6.74 -10.51
CA ALA A 81 8.43 -5.50 -9.84
C ALA A 81 9.92 -5.48 -9.51
N LEU A 82 10.50 -4.27 -9.55
CA LEU A 82 11.87 -3.98 -9.11
C LEU A 82 11.83 -2.99 -7.95
N VAL A 83 12.40 -3.38 -6.80
CA VAL A 83 12.54 -2.51 -5.63
C VAL A 83 14.03 -2.20 -5.45
N LEU A 84 14.38 -0.92 -5.51
CA LEU A 84 15.75 -0.44 -5.32
C LEU A 84 15.90 0.13 -3.91
N THR A 85 16.88 -0.37 -3.15
CA THR A 85 17.25 0.17 -1.84
C THR A 85 18.65 0.76 -1.89
N PRO A 86 18.92 1.88 -1.20
CA PRO A 86 20.22 2.53 -1.24
C PRO A 86 21.32 1.74 -0.52
N THR A 87 20.94 0.87 0.41
CA THR A 87 21.84 0.05 1.21
C THR A 87 21.23 -1.35 1.39
N ARG A 88 22.08 -2.34 1.72
CA ARG A 88 21.62 -3.64 2.22
C ARG A 88 21.13 -3.54 3.65
#